data_AF-A0AA36AQH6-F1
#
_entry.id   AF-A0AA36AQH6-F1
#
_cell.length_a   1.000
_cell.length_b   1.000
_cell.length_c   1.000
_cell.angle_alpha   90.00
_cell.angle_beta   90.00
_cell.angle_gamma   90.00
#
_symmetry.space_group_name_H-M   'P 1'
#
loop_
_entity.id
_entity.type
_entity.pdbx_description
1 polymer ?
#
loop_
_entity_poly.entity_id
_entity_poly.type
_entity_poly.pdbx_seq_one_letter_code
_entity_poly.pdbx_strand_id
1 'polypeptide(L)'
;MAMPSLMLSRSCRSCSRFSSFFHTNNRYASSVVSVNTSEEIPGEEIQYPPIKPRRPPGSWGNMTEKRSWSIWEQSNKLKDTKLKLKDRFEMLSPSPEVTWKCPSVQHYPRSFEYQQYVTKTHMAPGMPEVYEQMEEEAMAYLQRIKPLIERVILFENFLIDRNIKYTRYNKLDPDNVTFLQTEQIINCLLSVLAPDFPHLLTSQFAENVRIRAFWDRYGIPTKPYILRKDREFQRFEKMYSRFNTEFICSQIRSEKPLMPFVPRDSPLCTESEYSQFCYWPSDLSQQNEKVKNICIPGFFHGDPCEFGLVSFHCSSQMKRKIKQFGPEITYEFQKGLGLITSFAWTVAQAYFLAHL
;
A
#
# COMPACT_ATOMS: atom_id res chain seq x y z
N MET A 1 3.84 23.95 -61.82
CA MET A 1 5.28 23.58 -61.86
C MET A 1 5.38 22.19 -61.23
N ALA A 2 5.14 21.15 -62.02
CA ALA A 2 6.13 20.47 -62.87
C ALA A 2 7.13 19.66 -62.03
N MET A 3 6.84 18.37 -61.89
CA MET A 3 7.88 17.34 -61.72
C MET A 3 8.87 17.43 -62.90
N PRO A 4 10.11 16.94 -62.68
CA PRO A 4 10.54 15.89 -63.58
C PRO A 4 11.17 14.70 -62.85
N SER A 5 10.64 13.55 -63.25
CA SER A 5 11.21 12.22 -63.34
C SER A 5 12.54 12.15 -64.12
N LEU A 6 13.27 11.05 -63.87
CA LEU A 6 14.16 10.24 -64.76
C LEU A 6 15.52 10.01 -64.10
N MET A 7 16.23 8.89 -64.25
CA MET A 7 15.99 7.48 -64.57
C MET A 7 17.41 6.86 -64.62
N LEU A 8 17.52 5.52 -64.46
CA LEU A 8 18.57 4.64 -65.04
C LEU A 8 20.01 4.78 -64.45
N SER A 9 20.82 3.73 -64.24
CA SER A 9 20.71 2.31 -64.56
C SER A 9 21.84 1.46 -63.92
N ARG A 10 21.55 0.16 -63.78
CA ARG A 10 22.36 -1.03 -64.09
C ARG A 10 23.55 -1.52 -63.23
N SER A 11 23.30 -2.73 -62.69
CA SER A 11 24.16 -3.94 -62.70
C SER A 11 25.32 -3.98 -61.70
N CYS A 12 25.74 -5.10 -61.09
CA CYS A 12 25.78 -6.48 -61.57
C CYS A 12 26.02 -7.47 -60.40
N ARG A 13 25.41 -8.67 -60.48
CA ARG A 13 25.90 -10.02 -60.13
C ARG A 13 26.66 -10.28 -58.81
N SER A 14 26.10 -11.15 -57.96
CA SER A 14 26.58 -12.56 -57.80
C SER A 14 25.69 -13.34 -56.82
N CYS A 15 24.90 -14.29 -57.35
CA CYS A 15 25.01 -15.72 -57.06
C CYS A 15 26.00 -16.13 -55.96
N SER A 16 25.48 -16.56 -54.81
CA SER A 16 26.08 -17.68 -54.08
C SER A 16 24.98 -18.52 -53.43
N ARG A 17 25.22 -19.83 -53.50
CA ARG A 17 24.30 -20.94 -53.31
C ARG A 17 23.90 -21.10 -51.84
N PHE A 18 22.60 -21.19 -51.56
CA PHE A 18 22.11 -21.79 -50.32
C PHE A 18 22.18 -23.31 -50.47
N SER A 19 23.22 -23.92 -49.89
CA SER A 19 23.29 -25.35 -49.66
C SER A 19 22.47 -25.69 -48.41
N SER A 20 21.42 -26.46 -48.62
CA SER A 20 20.65 -27.16 -47.60
C SER A 20 21.54 -28.08 -46.77
N PHE A 21 21.85 -27.69 -45.53
CA PHE A 21 22.33 -28.64 -44.53
C PHE A 21 21.13 -29.23 -43.79
N PHE A 22 20.76 -30.43 -44.23
CA PHE A 22 19.94 -31.36 -43.45
C PHE A 22 20.70 -31.67 -42.15
N HIS A 23 20.22 -31.20 -41.01
CA HIS A 23 20.65 -31.75 -39.72
C HIS A 23 20.01 -33.12 -39.55
N THR A 24 20.83 -34.15 -39.78
CA THR A 24 20.55 -35.51 -39.38
C THR A 24 20.45 -35.59 -37.86
N ASN A 25 19.29 -36.01 -37.38
CA ASN A 25 19.06 -36.42 -36.00
C ASN A 25 19.95 -37.63 -35.68
N ASN A 26 21.13 -37.39 -35.12
CA ASN A 26 21.90 -38.42 -34.46
C ASN A 26 21.23 -38.76 -33.12
N ARG A 27 20.31 -39.74 -33.16
CA ARG A 27 19.92 -40.52 -31.98
C ARG A 27 21.11 -41.37 -31.56
N TYR A 28 21.98 -40.82 -30.71
CA TYR A 28 22.84 -41.66 -29.87
C TYR A 28 22.02 -42.15 -28.69
N ALA A 29 21.37 -43.30 -28.88
CA ALA A 29 20.98 -44.16 -27.79
C ALA A 29 22.24 -44.87 -27.29
N SER A 30 22.94 -44.27 -26.32
CA SER A 30 24.01 -44.95 -25.59
C SER A 30 23.41 -45.58 -24.33
N SER A 31 22.89 -46.80 -24.47
CA SER A 31 22.65 -47.68 -23.33
C SER A 31 23.99 -48.30 -22.92
N VAL A 32 24.74 -47.60 -22.09
CA VAL A 32 25.84 -48.19 -21.32
C VAL A 32 25.23 -48.66 -20.01
N VAL A 33 24.79 -49.92 -19.98
CA VAL A 33 24.59 -50.64 -18.73
C VAL A 33 25.99 -51.00 -18.25
N SER A 34 26.61 -50.12 -17.46
CA SER A 34 27.78 -50.49 -16.68
C SER A 34 27.31 -51.40 -15.56
N VAL A 35 27.50 -52.71 -15.74
CA VAL A 35 27.53 -53.67 -14.64
C VAL A 35 28.78 -53.35 -13.83
N ASN A 36 28.67 -52.38 -12.94
CA ASN A 36 29.67 -52.18 -11.90
C ASN A 36 29.39 -53.24 -10.84
N THR A 37 30.23 -54.26 -10.84
CA THR A 37 30.52 -55.09 -9.67
C THR A 37 30.71 -54.18 -8.47
N SER A 38 29.83 -54.34 -7.49
CA SER A 38 29.82 -53.66 -6.21
C SER A 38 31.07 -54.06 -5.42
N GLU A 39 32.12 -53.24 -5.50
CA GLU A 39 33.05 -53.11 -4.38
C GLU A 39 32.29 -52.39 -3.27
N GLU A 40 32.00 -53.12 -2.19
CA GLU A 40 31.35 -52.61 -0.98
C GLU A 40 32.26 -51.57 -0.33
N ILE A 41 32.06 -50.30 -0.67
CA ILE A 41 32.57 -49.18 0.11
C ILE A 41 31.84 -49.26 1.47
N PRO A 42 32.56 -49.31 2.60
CA PRO A 42 31.93 -49.46 3.90
C PRO A 42 31.11 -48.21 4.26
N GLY A 43 29.78 -48.40 4.37
CA GLY A 43 28.96 -47.79 5.42
C GLY A 43 28.85 -46.28 5.50
N GLU A 44 28.97 -45.51 4.41
CA GLU A 44 28.45 -44.14 4.41
C GLU A 44 26.92 -44.19 4.29
N GLU A 45 26.21 -43.95 5.41
CA GLU A 45 24.77 -43.71 5.37
C GLU A 45 24.48 -42.57 4.39
N ILE A 46 23.80 -42.90 3.29
CA ILE A 46 23.38 -41.91 2.30
C ILE A 46 22.36 -40.99 2.97
N GLN A 47 22.82 -39.86 3.49
CA GLN A 47 21.95 -38.81 4.01
C GLN A 47 21.32 -38.08 2.83
N TYR A 48 20.10 -38.46 2.49
CA TYR A 48 19.30 -37.70 1.53
C TYR A 48 19.02 -36.30 2.07
N PRO A 49 19.08 -35.26 1.22
CA PRO A 49 18.68 -33.93 1.64
C PRO A 49 17.20 -33.94 2.05
N PRO A 50 16.82 -33.12 3.04
CA PRO A 50 15.43 -33.04 3.48
C PRO A 50 14.52 -32.67 2.30
N ILE A 51 13.45 -33.44 2.11
CA ILE A 51 12.45 -33.20 1.06
C ILE A 51 11.78 -31.86 1.37
N LYS A 52 12.09 -30.83 0.58
CA LYS A 52 11.46 -29.52 0.72
C LYS A 52 10.02 -29.61 0.21
N PRO A 53 9.03 -29.07 0.95
CA PRO A 53 7.68 -28.99 0.45
C PRO A 53 7.63 -28.10 -0.79
N ARG A 54 6.65 -28.36 -1.66
CA ARG A 54 6.46 -27.62 -2.92
C ARG A 54 6.31 -26.10 -2.68
N ARG A 55 5.70 -25.72 -1.56
CA ARG A 55 5.48 -24.33 -1.14
C ARG A 55 5.83 -24.17 0.34
N PRO A 56 6.20 -22.95 0.77
CA PRO A 56 6.39 -22.66 2.19
C PRO A 56 5.07 -22.76 2.97
N PRO A 57 5.12 -22.83 4.32
CA PRO A 57 3.91 -22.85 5.14
C PRO A 57 3.05 -21.59 4.88
N GLY A 58 1.72 -21.77 4.79
CA GLY A 58 0.75 -20.70 4.56
C GLY A 58 -0.14 -20.90 3.32
N SER A 59 -1.06 -19.95 3.10
CA SER A 59 -1.95 -19.94 1.94
C SER A 59 -1.39 -19.02 0.83
N TRP A 60 -0.94 -19.64 -0.26
CA TRP A 60 -0.26 -18.95 -1.37
C TRP A 60 -1.11 -18.84 -2.64
N GLY A 61 -2.33 -19.39 -2.63
CA GLY A 61 -3.26 -19.37 -3.77
C GLY A 61 -2.62 -19.83 -5.09
N ASN A 62 -2.75 -19.01 -6.13
CA ASN A 62 -2.22 -19.28 -7.48
C ASN A 62 -0.77 -18.81 -7.67
N MET A 63 -0.06 -18.41 -6.61
CA MET A 63 1.32 -17.96 -6.70
C MET A 63 2.27 -19.09 -7.14
N THR A 64 3.28 -18.73 -7.94
CA THR A 64 4.31 -19.68 -8.36
C THR A 64 5.20 -20.09 -7.19
N GLU A 65 5.66 -21.34 -7.19
CA GLU A 65 6.46 -21.92 -6.11
C GLU A 65 7.73 -21.11 -5.81
N LYS A 66 8.48 -20.77 -6.85
CA LYS A 66 9.71 -19.96 -6.74
C LYS A 66 9.44 -18.62 -6.06
N ARG A 67 8.34 -17.94 -6.41
CA ARG A 67 7.99 -16.65 -5.84
C ARG A 67 7.53 -16.79 -4.39
N SER A 68 6.73 -17.81 -4.07
CA SER A 68 6.28 -18.07 -2.70
C SER A 68 7.47 -18.29 -1.75
N TRP A 69 8.46 -19.10 -2.16
CA TRP A 69 9.69 -19.29 -1.41
C TRP A 69 10.51 -18.01 -1.29
N SER A 70 10.67 -17.25 -2.38
CA SER A 70 11.39 -15.98 -2.35
C SER A 70 10.76 -14.97 -1.38
N ILE A 71 9.43 -14.83 -1.35
CA ILE A 71 8.72 -13.94 -0.41
C ILE A 71 8.88 -14.46 1.03
N TRP A 72 8.74 -15.76 1.25
CA TRP A 72 8.88 -16.36 2.57
C TRP A 72 10.29 -16.19 3.14
N GLU A 73 11.32 -16.42 2.33
CA GLU A 73 12.72 -16.20 2.72
C GLU A 73 12.99 -14.72 2.98
N GLN A 74 12.47 -13.82 2.14
CA GLN A 74 12.61 -12.38 2.35
C GLN A 74 11.92 -11.95 3.65
N SER A 75 10.70 -12.42 3.91
CA SER A 75 9.96 -12.16 5.16
C SER A 75 10.76 -12.63 6.38
N ASN A 76 11.32 -13.83 6.36
CA ASN A 76 12.14 -14.33 7.46
C ASN A 76 13.41 -13.51 7.69
N LYS A 77 14.05 -13.01 6.62
CA LYS A 77 15.19 -12.09 6.73
C LYS A 77 14.77 -10.74 7.35
N LEU A 78 13.59 -10.23 6.98
CA LEU A 78 13.07 -8.95 7.48
C LEU A 78 12.66 -9.00 8.95
N LYS A 79 12.33 -10.18 9.47
CA LYS A 79 12.03 -10.44 10.89
C LYS A 79 13.27 -10.38 11.79
N ASP A 80 14.47 -10.37 11.23
CA ASP A 80 15.69 -10.21 12.02
C ASP A 80 15.71 -8.82 12.68
N THR A 81 15.66 -8.81 14.02
CA THR A 81 15.62 -7.61 14.85
C THR A 81 16.93 -6.82 14.80
N LYS A 82 18.03 -7.43 14.35
CA LYS A 82 19.32 -6.76 14.20
C LYS A 82 19.44 -5.95 12.92
N LEU A 83 18.50 -6.12 11.98
CA LEU A 83 18.54 -5.44 10.70
C LEU A 83 18.27 -3.94 10.88
N LYS A 84 19.21 -3.10 10.42
CA LYS A 84 19.00 -1.64 10.43
C LYS A 84 17.84 -1.27 9.51
N LEU A 85 17.09 -0.25 9.90
CA LEU A 85 15.94 0.24 9.14
C LEU A 85 16.29 0.57 7.67
N LYS A 86 17.46 1.16 7.43
CA LYS A 86 17.95 1.48 6.07
C LYS A 86 18.12 0.21 5.23
N ASP A 87 18.74 -0.82 5.79
CA ASP A 87 18.99 -2.09 5.09
C ASP A 87 17.66 -2.81 4.82
N ARG A 88 16.70 -2.70 5.73
CA ARG A 88 15.33 -3.20 5.53
C ARG A 88 14.65 -2.58 4.32
N PHE A 89 14.68 -1.25 4.20
CA PHE A 89 14.09 -0.57 3.04
C PHE A 89 14.84 -0.86 1.75
N GLU A 90 16.17 -1.01 1.81
CA GLU A 90 16.96 -1.42 0.65
C GLU A 90 16.60 -2.85 0.20
N MET A 91 16.32 -3.76 1.13
CA MET A 91 15.84 -5.11 0.82
C MET A 91 14.43 -5.11 0.21
N LEU A 92 13.53 -4.23 0.65
CA LEU A 92 12.15 -4.17 0.16
C LEU A 92 12.03 -3.44 -1.20
N SER A 93 12.85 -2.42 -1.43
CA SER A 93 12.85 -1.61 -2.64
C SER A 93 14.29 -1.18 -3.01
N PRO A 94 15.11 -2.10 -3.55
CA PRO A 94 16.52 -1.81 -3.85
C PRO A 94 16.66 -0.77 -4.97
N SER A 95 15.75 -0.81 -5.95
CA SER A 95 15.78 0.09 -7.10
C SER A 95 14.43 0.78 -7.31
N PRO A 96 14.39 1.90 -8.05
CA PRO A 96 13.12 2.51 -8.45
C PRO A 96 12.31 1.58 -9.36
N GLU A 97 11.12 1.22 -8.91
CA GLU A 97 10.20 0.32 -9.59
C GLU A 97 8.95 1.06 -10.08
N VAL A 98 8.29 0.49 -11.09
CA VAL A 98 7.00 1.01 -11.55
C VAL A 98 5.92 0.61 -10.54
N THR A 99 5.29 1.61 -9.94
CA THR A 99 4.25 1.44 -8.92
C THR A 99 3.00 2.19 -9.31
N TRP A 100 1.84 1.64 -8.95
CA TRP A 100 0.55 2.29 -9.13
C TRP A 100 0.28 3.22 -7.96
N LYS A 101 -0.07 4.47 -8.27
CA LYS A 101 -0.59 5.39 -7.27
C LYS A 101 -1.96 4.91 -6.84
N CYS A 102 -2.18 4.83 -5.54
CA CYS A 102 -3.48 4.61 -4.94
C CYS A 102 -3.81 5.83 -4.05
N PRO A 103 -4.30 6.94 -4.61
CA PRO A 103 -4.60 8.12 -3.82
C PRO A 103 -5.70 7.82 -2.80
N SER A 104 -5.62 8.47 -1.64
CA SER A 104 -6.62 8.32 -0.58
C SER A 104 -8.00 8.77 -1.03
N VAL A 105 -8.07 9.90 -1.76
CA VAL A 105 -9.27 10.34 -2.47
C VAL A 105 -9.14 10.01 -3.95
N GLN A 106 -9.99 9.11 -4.42
CA GLN A 106 -10.00 8.69 -5.82
C GLN A 106 -10.58 9.75 -6.75
N HIS A 107 -10.14 9.75 -8.01
CA HIS A 107 -10.68 10.67 -9.01
C HIS A 107 -12.07 10.23 -9.49
N TYR A 108 -12.32 8.93 -9.54
CA TYR A 108 -13.51 8.33 -10.14
C TYR A 108 -14.51 7.83 -9.09
N PRO A 109 -15.83 7.97 -9.36
CA PRO A 109 -16.88 7.46 -8.49
C PRO A 109 -16.83 5.93 -8.40
N ARG A 110 -17.45 5.33 -7.38
CA ARG A 110 -17.57 3.87 -7.20
C ARG A 110 -16.23 3.13 -7.18
N SER A 111 -15.21 3.76 -6.62
CA SER A 111 -13.85 3.22 -6.51
C SER A 111 -13.58 2.52 -5.16
N PHE A 112 -14.55 2.51 -4.25
CA PHE A 112 -14.40 1.92 -2.92
C PHE A 112 -14.13 0.41 -2.98
N GLU A 113 -14.85 -0.33 -3.82
CA GLU A 113 -14.64 -1.77 -4.02
C GLU A 113 -13.22 -2.08 -4.52
N TYR A 114 -12.69 -1.24 -5.41
CA TYR A 114 -11.32 -1.35 -5.87
C TYR A 114 -10.32 -1.12 -4.74
N GLN A 115 -10.55 -0.13 -3.87
CA GLN A 115 -9.71 0.13 -2.71
C GLN A 115 -9.73 -1.04 -1.72
N GLN A 116 -10.91 -1.63 -1.45
CA GLN A 116 -11.05 -2.87 -0.66
C GLN A 116 -10.27 -4.03 -1.28
N TYR A 117 -10.38 -4.20 -2.60
CA TYR A 117 -9.67 -5.27 -3.32
C TYR A 117 -8.13 -5.12 -3.28
N VAL A 118 -7.62 -3.91 -3.49
CA VAL A 118 -6.18 -3.62 -3.52
C VAL A 118 -5.55 -3.76 -2.13
N THR A 119 -6.30 -3.41 -1.08
CA THR A 119 -5.83 -3.54 0.32
C THR A 119 -6.18 -4.90 0.94
N LYS A 120 -7.02 -5.70 0.28
CA LYS A 120 -7.57 -6.96 0.79
C LYS A 120 -8.27 -6.75 2.14
N THR A 121 -9.14 -5.76 2.19
CA THR A 121 -9.89 -5.38 3.40
C THR A 121 -11.39 -5.56 3.21
N HIS A 122 -12.07 -5.86 4.31
CA HIS A 122 -13.52 -5.94 4.40
C HIS A 122 -14.02 -4.79 5.28
N MET A 123 -15.16 -4.19 4.91
CA MET A 123 -15.79 -3.15 5.72
C MET A 123 -16.93 -3.76 6.53
N ALA A 124 -16.73 -3.87 7.84
CA ALA A 124 -17.81 -4.21 8.75
C ALA A 124 -18.74 -3.00 8.97
N PRO A 125 -20.06 -3.21 9.09
CA PRO A 125 -21.00 -2.15 9.45
C PRO A 125 -20.85 -1.77 10.93
N GLY A 126 -21.05 -0.48 11.23
CA GLY A 126 -21.08 0.01 12.62
C GLY A 126 -19.70 0.27 13.23
N MET A 127 -19.71 0.59 14.52
CA MET A 127 -18.52 0.77 15.35
C MET A 127 -18.20 -0.54 16.11
N PRO A 128 -16.94 -0.78 16.50
CA PRO A 128 -16.61 -1.89 17.39
C PRO A 128 -17.41 -1.85 18.71
N GLU A 129 -17.86 -3.01 19.19
CA GLU A 129 -18.66 -3.19 20.42
C GLU A 129 -18.01 -2.54 21.67
N VAL A 130 -16.68 -2.47 21.69
CA VAL A 130 -15.92 -1.83 22.77
C VAL A 130 -16.34 -0.37 23.00
N TYR A 131 -16.79 0.32 21.95
CA TYR A 131 -17.21 1.71 22.06
C TYR A 131 -18.63 1.89 22.63
N GLU A 132 -19.51 0.90 22.48
CA GLU A 132 -20.86 0.95 23.05
C GLU A 132 -20.81 0.99 24.59
N GLN A 133 -19.83 0.28 25.17
CA GLN A 133 -19.61 0.26 26.62
C GLN A 133 -19.13 1.61 27.18
N MET A 134 -18.63 2.51 26.33
CA MET A 134 -18.08 3.80 26.73
C MET A 134 -19.04 4.97 26.45
N GLU A 135 -20.26 4.70 25.97
CA GLU A 135 -21.18 5.74 25.52
C GLU A 135 -21.59 6.71 26.65
N GLU A 136 -21.90 6.19 27.84
CA GLU A 136 -22.30 7.02 28.99
C GLU A 136 -21.18 7.99 29.43
N GLU A 137 -19.95 7.48 29.53
CA GLU A 137 -18.77 8.29 29.89
C GLU A 137 -18.47 9.33 28.81
N ALA A 138 -18.55 8.94 27.53
CA ALA A 138 -18.36 9.83 26.40
C ALA A 138 -19.39 10.98 26.40
N MET A 139 -20.64 10.70 26.77
CA MET A 139 -21.68 11.73 26.87
C MET A 139 -21.41 12.73 27.99
N ALA A 140 -20.82 12.31 29.11
CA ALA A 140 -20.40 13.22 30.18
C ALA A 140 -19.29 14.18 29.71
N TYR A 141 -18.29 13.68 28.99
CA TYR A 141 -17.25 14.52 28.38
C TYR A 141 -17.81 15.46 27.32
N LEU A 142 -18.76 14.99 26.50
CA LEU A 142 -19.37 15.80 25.46
C LEU A 142 -20.01 17.08 26.04
N GLN A 143 -20.67 16.99 27.20
CA GLN A 143 -21.24 18.16 27.87
C GLN A 143 -20.18 19.20 28.27
N ARG A 144 -19.00 18.76 28.68
CA ARG A 144 -17.86 19.63 29.05
C ARG A 144 -17.18 20.24 27.83
N ILE A 145 -17.02 19.45 26.76
CA ILE A 145 -16.25 19.79 25.56
C ILE A 145 -17.05 20.66 24.59
N LYS A 146 -18.35 20.40 24.44
CA LYS A 146 -19.24 21.09 23.51
C LYS A 146 -19.12 22.63 23.55
N PRO A 147 -19.23 23.31 24.71
CA PRO A 147 -19.13 24.77 24.76
C PRO A 147 -17.74 25.29 24.32
N LEU A 148 -16.68 24.51 24.54
CA LEU A 148 -15.33 24.86 24.09
C LEU A 148 -15.21 24.77 22.57
N ILE A 149 -15.73 23.70 21.97
CA ILE A 149 -15.73 23.53 20.51
C ILE A 149 -16.58 24.61 19.84
N GLU A 150 -17.78 24.91 20.37
CA GLU A 150 -18.63 25.99 19.85
C GLU A 150 -17.89 27.33 19.86
N ARG A 151 -17.16 27.61 20.94
CA ARG A 151 -16.33 28.82 21.05
C ARG A 151 -15.20 28.84 20.02
N VAL A 152 -14.51 27.72 19.79
CA VAL A 152 -13.46 27.61 18.76
C VAL A 152 -14.03 27.88 17.36
N ILE A 153 -15.18 27.28 17.04
CA ILE A 153 -15.86 27.46 15.75
C ILE A 153 -16.28 28.93 15.57
N LEU A 154 -16.86 29.55 16.60
CA LEU A 154 -17.26 30.96 16.55
C LEU A 154 -16.06 31.88 16.40
N PHE A 155 -14.99 31.61 17.16
CA PHE A 155 -13.78 32.41 17.15
C PHE A 155 -13.13 32.44 15.76
N GLU A 156 -12.85 31.26 15.21
CA GLU A 156 -12.16 31.14 13.92
C GLU A 156 -12.97 31.67 12.73
N ASN A 157 -14.31 31.52 12.75
CA ASN A 157 -15.16 31.94 11.64
C ASN A 157 -15.58 33.42 11.71
N PHE A 158 -15.80 33.97 12.91
CA PHE A 158 -16.49 35.26 13.06
C PHE A 158 -15.75 36.31 13.89
N LEU A 159 -14.94 35.91 14.88
CA LEU A 159 -14.39 36.85 15.87
C LEU A 159 -12.95 37.30 15.55
N ILE A 160 -12.22 36.56 14.73
CA ILE A 160 -10.87 36.97 14.31
C ILE A 160 -10.98 37.96 13.16
N ASP A 161 -10.58 39.21 13.41
CA ASP A 161 -10.33 40.18 12.35
C ASP A 161 -9.00 39.85 11.65
N ARG A 162 -9.09 39.23 10.47
CA ARG A 162 -7.93 38.82 9.66
C ARG A 162 -7.47 39.92 8.70
N ASN A 163 -7.98 41.15 8.83
CA ASN A 163 -7.68 42.27 7.94
C ASN A 163 -6.29 42.91 8.18
N ILE A 164 -5.40 42.20 8.89
CA ILE A 164 -4.04 42.63 9.20
C ILE A 164 -3.12 42.26 8.04
N LYS A 165 -2.66 43.28 7.30
CA LYS A 165 -1.72 43.23 6.16
C LYS A 165 -0.43 42.40 6.39
N TYR A 166 -0.15 41.97 7.62
CA TYR A 166 1.09 41.31 8.05
C TYR A 166 0.93 39.81 8.40
N THR A 167 -0.24 39.21 8.24
CA THR A 167 -0.37 37.76 8.39
C THR A 167 -0.02 37.05 7.07
N ARG A 168 0.74 35.95 7.13
CA ARG A 168 1.11 35.10 5.97
C ARG A 168 -0.10 34.56 5.17
N TYR A 169 -1.32 34.82 5.63
CA TYR A 169 -2.59 34.29 5.14
C TYR A 169 -3.53 35.38 4.60
N ASN A 170 -2.97 36.38 3.89
CA ASN A 170 -3.69 37.55 3.35
C ASN A 170 -4.80 37.23 2.32
N LYS A 171 -5.10 35.96 2.04
CA LYS A 171 -6.34 35.51 1.38
C LYS A 171 -6.91 34.35 2.16
N LEU A 172 -8.20 34.46 2.47
CA LEU A 172 -9.03 33.52 3.22
C LEU A 172 -9.15 32.20 2.43
N ASP A 173 -8.08 31.41 2.41
CA ASP A 173 -8.18 30.04 1.93
C ASP A 173 -9.01 29.27 2.96
N PRO A 174 -10.23 28.83 2.63
CA PRO A 174 -11.07 28.08 3.55
C PRO A 174 -10.34 26.86 4.12
N ASP A 175 -9.36 26.32 3.40
CA ASP A 175 -8.58 25.16 3.82
C ASP A 175 -7.68 25.50 5.02
N ASN A 176 -7.08 26.70 5.04
CA ASN A 176 -6.27 27.17 6.18
C ASN A 176 -7.12 27.41 7.43
N VAL A 177 -8.33 27.95 7.27
CA VAL A 177 -9.26 28.15 8.39
C VAL A 177 -9.66 26.79 8.98
N THR A 178 -10.01 25.82 8.14
CA THR A 178 -10.37 24.48 8.61
C THR A 178 -9.22 23.75 9.30
N PHE A 179 -7.98 24.00 8.85
CA PHE A 179 -6.79 23.44 9.48
C PHE A 179 -6.63 23.98 10.92
N LEU A 180 -6.64 25.30 11.08
CA LEU A 180 -6.52 25.96 12.40
C LEU A 180 -7.68 25.57 13.34
N GLN A 181 -8.90 25.48 12.82
CA GLN A 181 -10.05 25.00 13.58
C GLN A 181 -9.84 23.57 14.08
N THR A 182 -9.35 22.68 13.21
CA THR A 182 -9.10 21.27 13.57
C THR A 182 -8.04 21.18 14.66
N GLU A 183 -6.95 21.93 14.52
CA GLU A 183 -5.87 22.01 15.52
C GLU A 183 -6.39 22.46 16.88
N GLN A 184 -7.14 23.57 16.93
CA GLN A 184 -7.69 24.09 18.18
C GLN A 184 -8.70 23.13 18.81
N ILE A 185 -9.54 22.46 18.01
CA ILE A 185 -10.46 21.44 18.51
C ILE A 185 -9.68 20.28 19.14
N ILE A 186 -8.62 19.79 18.49
CA ILE A 186 -7.79 18.72 19.03
C ILE A 186 -7.12 19.14 20.34
N ASN A 187 -6.57 20.35 20.40
CA ASN A 187 -5.97 20.88 21.63
C ASN A 187 -6.99 21.01 22.77
N CYS A 188 -8.23 21.41 22.48
CA CYS A 188 -9.32 21.41 23.45
C CYS A 188 -9.65 19.99 23.93
N LEU A 189 -9.76 19.02 23.02
CA LEU A 189 -10.02 17.62 23.36
C LEU A 189 -8.93 17.06 24.27
N LEU A 190 -7.65 17.24 23.89
CA LEU A 190 -6.51 16.78 24.68
C LEU A 190 -6.48 17.44 26.05
N SER A 191 -6.74 18.76 26.14
CA SER A 191 -6.71 19.47 27.42
C SER A 191 -7.79 18.99 28.41
N VAL A 192 -8.95 18.58 27.91
CA VAL A 192 -10.05 18.07 28.76
C VAL A 192 -9.86 16.61 29.13
N LEU A 193 -9.37 15.79 28.19
CA LEU A 193 -9.25 14.34 28.37
C LEU A 193 -7.96 13.92 29.08
N ALA A 194 -6.86 14.66 28.92
CA ALA A 194 -5.56 14.26 29.45
C ALA A 194 -5.48 14.08 30.98
N PRO A 195 -6.21 14.85 31.82
CA PRO A 195 -6.23 14.61 33.27
C PRO A 195 -6.80 13.23 33.65
N ASP A 196 -7.82 12.78 32.93
CA ASP A 196 -8.51 11.52 33.21
C ASP A 196 -7.82 10.33 32.51
N PHE A 197 -7.08 10.60 31.42
CA PHE A 197 -6.36 9.61 30.62
C PHE A 197 -4.86 9.91 30.54
N PRO A 198 -4.03 9.37 31.47
CA PRO A 198 -2.60 9.69 31.56
C PRO A 198 -1.80 9.40 30.29
N HIS A 199 -2.23 8.43 29.49
CA HIS A 199 -1.58 8.09 28.22
C HIS A 199 -1.69 9.22 27.17
N LEU A 200 -2.65 10.13 27.32
CA LEU A 200 -2.76 11.33 26.47
C LEU A 200 -1.79 12.42 26.90
N LEU A 201 -1.39 12.49 28.18
CA LEU A 201 -0.37 13.44 28.65
C LEU A 201 1.01 13.15 28.05
N THR A 202 1.33 11.87 27.85
CA THR A 202 2.59 11.45 27.21
C THR A 202 2.48 11.33 25.70
N SER A 203 1.28 11.54 25.14
CA SER A 203 1.04 11.46 23.70
C SER A 203 1.66 12.64 22.96
N GLN A 204 2.05 12.41 21.71
CA GLN A 204 2.54 13.46 20.82
C GLN A 204 1.49 13.78 19.76
N PHE A 205 1.08 15.04 19.74
CA PHE A 205 0.35 15.62 18.62
C PHE A 205 1.34 16.14 17.59
N ALA A 206 1.16 15.73 16.33
CA ALA A 206 2.00 16.17 15.22
C ALA A 206 1.12 16.62 14.06
N GLU A 207 1.46 17.78 13.51
CA GLU A 207 0.76 18.43 12.41
C GLU A 207 1.47 18.24 11.07
N ASN A 208 0.69 18.32 9.99
CA ASN A 208 1.20 18.30 8.62
C ASN A 208 2.18 17.14 8.39
N VAL A 209 1.85 15.99 8.95
CA VAL A 209 2.71 14.83 8.94
C VAL A 209 2.53 14.09 7.62
N ARG A 210 3.64 13.93 6.92
CA ARG A 210 3.71 13.15 5.69
C ARG A 210 3.74 11.67 6.04
N ILE A 211 2.74 10.94 5.55
CA ILE A 211 2.68 9.48 5.62
C ILE A 211 2.83 8.93 4.21
N ARG A 212 3.68 7.92 4.07
CA ARG A 212 3.88 7.20 2.81
C ARG A 212 3.94 5.71 3.08
N ALA A 213 3.26 4.94 2.26
CA ALA A 213 3.30 3.49 2.33
C ALA A 213 3.31 2.88 0.94
N PHE A 214 3.84 1.67 0.85
CA PHE A 214 3.73 0.84 -0.33
C PHE A 214 3.47 -0.60 0.07
N TRP A 215 2.82 -1.34 -0.83
CA TRP A 215 2.51 -2.75 -0.63
C TRP A 215 2.37 -3.45 -1.96
N ASP A 216 2.51 -4.77 -1.93
CA ASP A 216 2.34 -5.62 -3.09
C ASP A 216 1.00 -6.33 -3.03
N ARG A 217 0.26 -6.31 -4.14
CA ARG A 217 -0.97 -7.07 -4.30
C ARG A 217 -0.83 -8.08 -5.44
N TYR A 218 -0.99 -9.36 -5.10
CA TYR A 218 -1.05 -10.45 -6.06
C TYR A 218 -2.48 -10.72 -6.53
N GLY A 219 -2.66 -11.15 -7.77
CA GLY A 219 -3.94 -11.66 -8.29
C GLY A 219 -4.75 -10.68 -9.14
N ILE A 220 -4.17 -9.53 -9.51
CA ILE A 220 -4.83 -8.56 -10.39
C ILE A 220 -4.87 -9.11 -11.82
N PRO A 221 -6.05 -9.19 -12.47
CA PRO A 221 -6.18 -9.76 -13.80
C PRO A 221 -5.42 -8.92 -14.83
N THR A 222 -4.34 -9.47 -15.39
CA THR A 222 -3.58 -8.80 -16.46
C THR A 222 -4.43 -8.70 -17.72
N LYS A 223 -4.41 -7.53 -18.39
CA LYS A 223 -4.96 -7.43 -19.75
C LYS A 223 -4.29 -8.48 -20.65
N PRO A 224 -5.06 -9.26 -21.44
CA PRO A 224 -4.47 -10.14 -22.43
C PRO A 224 -3.80 -9.27 -23.50
N TYR A 225 -2.51 -9.02 -23.34
CA TYR A 225 -1.74 -8.44 -24.44
C TYR A 225 -1.68 -9.47 -25.56
N ILE A 226 -2.05 -9.06 -26.78
CA ILE A 226 -1.76 -9.80 -28.01
C ILE A 226 -0.24 -9.90 -28.11
N LEU A 227 0.31 -11.02 -27.65
CA LEU A 227 1.75 -11.24 -27.60
C LEU A 227 2.22 -11.75 -28.97
N ARG A 228 3.20 -11.04 -29.54
CA ARG A 228 4.14 -11.63 -30.51
C ARG A 228 4.75 -12.89 -29.89
N LYS A 229 4.81 -13.97 -30.68
CA LYS A 229 5.00 -15.37 -30.27
C LYS A 229 6.24 -15.70 -29.43
N ASP A 230 7.22 -14.82 -29.29
CA ASP A 230 8.55 -15.20 -28.73
C ASP A 230 8.76 -14.89 -27.24
N ARG A 231 7.73 -14.50 -26.48
CA ARG A 231 7.86 -14.07 -25.06
C ARG A 231 6.98 -14.83 -24.08
N GLU A 232 6.83 -16.14 -24.27
CA GLU A 232 6.04 -16.98 -23.35
C GLU A 232 6.63 -17.00 -21.91
N PHE A 233 7.94 -16.81 -21.76
CA PHE A 233 8.58 -16.69 -20.44
C PHE A 233 8.24 -15.40 -19.67
N GLN A 234 7.76 -14.33 -20.33
CA GLN A 234 7.37 -13.09 -19.65
C GLN A 234 5.90 -13.10 -19.17
N ARG A 235 5.13 -14.16 -19.45
CA ARG A 235 3.66 -14.18 -19.23
C ARG A 235 3.20 -14.40 -17.78
N PHE A 236 4.03 -14.96 -16.92
CA PHE A 236 3.61 -15.34 -15.55
C PHE A 236 4.21 -14.50 -14.43
N GLU A 237 5.18 -13.63 -14.73
CA GLU A 237 5.89 -12.83 -13.72
C GLU A 237 5.10 -11.59 -13.24
N LYS A 238 4.09 -11.12 -13.98
CA LYS A 238 3.38 -9.86 -13.67
C LYS A 238 1.97 -10.04 -13.12
N MET A 239 1.73 -11.07 -12.29
CA MET A 239 0.48 -11.17 -11.51
C MET A 239 0.53 -10.40 -10.18
N TYR A 240 1.64 -9.73 -9.86
CA TYR A 240 1.71 -8.80 -8.74
C TYR A 240 1.83 -7.37 -9.23
N SER A 241 1.14 -6.48 -8.54
CA SER A 241 1.19 -5.04 -8.75
C SER A 241 1.58 -4.38 -7.44
N ARG A 242 2.57 -3.49 -7.52
CA ARG A 242 2.97 -2.68 -6.38
C ARG A 242 2.17 -1.40 -6.36
N PHE A 243 1.62 -1.08 -5.20
CA PHE A 243 0.85 0.12 -4.95
C PHE A 243 1.62 1.01 -4.00
N ASN A 244 1.45 2.32 -4.16
CA ASN A 244 1.91 3.28 -3.19
C ASN A 244 0.82 4.32 -2.89
N THR A 245 0.88 4.90 -1.72
CA THR A 245 0.09 6.06 -1.37
C THR A 245 0.89 7.01 -0.51
N GLU A 246 0.54 8.29 -0.63
CA GLU A 246 1.15 9.36 0.12
C GLU A 246 0.09 10.41 0.43
N PHE A 247 0.04 10.84 1.68
CA PHE A 247 -0.87 11.88 2.14
C PHE A 247 -0.28 12.63 3.33
N ILE A 248 -0.91 13.74 3.66
CA ILE A 248 -0.55 14.58 4.79
C ILE A 248 -1.76 14.63 5.72
N CYS A 249 -1.53 14.41 7.02
CA CYS A 249 -2.57 14.51 8.04
C CYS A 249 -1.99 15.06 9.34
N SER A 250 -2.87 15.43 10.27
CA SER A 250 -2.48 15.61 11.67
C SER A 250 -2.71 14.30 12.41
N GLN A 251 -1.86 13.94 13.37
CA GLN A 251 -1.95 12.67 14.06
C GLN A 251 -1.62 12.82 15.54
N ILE A 252 -2.29 12.00 16.36
CA ILE A 252 -1.91 11.77 17.75
C ILE A 252 -1.24 10.40 17.80
N ARG A 253 -0.06 10.36 18.43
CA ARG A 253 0.71 9.14 18.65
C ARG A 253 0.97 8.93 20.12
N SER A 254 1.21 7.69 20.50
CA SER A 254 1.49 7.31 21.88
C SER A 254 2.63 6.30 21.97
N GLU A 255 3.12 6.09 23.18
CA GLU A 255 4.21 5.17 23.50
C GLU A 255 3.80 3.70 23.36
N LYS A 256 2.51 3.38 23.50
CA LYS A 256 2.02 2.00 23.50
C LYS A 256 1.01 1.78 22.38
N PRO A 257 0.98 0.58 21.77
CA PRO A 257 -0.02 0.27 20.75
C PRO A 257 -1.42 0.22 21.35
N LEU A 258 -2.42 0.53 20.52
CA LEU A 258 -3.82 0.25 20.83
C LEU A 258 -4.06 -1.26 20.95
N MET A 259 -5.00 -1.63 21.79
CA MET A 259 -5.47 -3.01 21.84
C MET A 259 -6.20 -3.36 20.55
N PRO A 260 -6.03 -4.59 20.03
CA PRO A 260 -6.77 -5.03 18.87
C PRO A 260 -8.27 -5.11 19.19
N PHE A 261 -9.11 -4.53 18.34
CA PHE A 261 -10.58 -4.63 18.49
C PHE A 261 -11.09 -6.05 18.29
N VAL A 262 -10.45 -6.80 17.39
CA VAL A 262 -10.81 -8.15 17.02
C VAL A 262 -9.54 -9.01 17.05
N PRO A 263 -9.58 -10.23 17.63
CA PRO A 263 -8.44 -11.14 17.59
C PRO A 263 -8.02 -11.46 16.16
N ARG A 264 -6.71 -11.65 15.93
CA ARG A 264 -6.14 -11.89 14.59
C ARG A 264 -6.74 -13.09 13.87
N ASP A 265 -7.07 -14.14 14.61
CA ASP A 265 -7.59 -15.40 14.08
C ASP A 265 -9.12 -15.46 14.05
N SER A 266 -9.80 -14.32 14.30
CA SER A 266 -11.25 -14.22 14.20
C SER A 266 -11.72 -14.50 12.77
N PRO A 267 -12.90 -15.14 12.58
CA PRO A 267 -13.52 -15.33 11.26
C PRO A 267 -13.66 -14.03 10.46
N LEU A 268 -13.85 -12.89 11.12
CA LEU A 268 -13.90 -11.57 10.47
C LEU A 268 -12.59 -11.21 9.76
N CYS A 269 -11.45 -11.75 10.21
CA CYS A 269 -10.13 -11.48 9.64
C CYS A 269 -9.70 -12.55 8.62
N THR A 270 -10.16 -13.80 8.78
CA THR A 270 -9.70 -14.95 8.00
C THR A 270 -10.67 -15.37 6.90
N GLU A 271 -11.97 -15.36 7.20
CA GLU A 271 -13.03 -15.92 6.34
C GLU A 271 -13.86 -14.84 5.64
N SER A 272 -13.74 -13.57 6.05
CA SER A 272 -14.48 -12.48 5.44
C SER A 272 -14.21 -12.36 3.94
N GLU A 273 -15.27 -12.37 3.15
CA GLU A 273 -15.17 -12.06 1.73
C GLU A 273 -14.92 -10.56 1.55
N TYR A 274 -13.98 -10.23 0.67
CA TYR A 274 -13.73 -8.88 0.19
C TYR A 274 -14.10 -8.80 -1.28
N SER A 275 -14.50 -7.60 -1.72
CA SER A 275 -14.93 -7.34 -3.09
C SER A 275 -13.88 -7.81 -4.09
N GLN A 276 -14.26 -8.73 -4.98
CA GLN A 276 -13.42 -9.14 -6.09
C GLN A 276 -13.52 -8.07 -7.19
N PHE A 277 -12.38 -7.52 -7.59
CA PHE A 277 -12.35 -6.47 -8.60
C PHE A 277 -11.60 -6.95 -9.84
N CYS A 278 -12.31 -6.98 -10.97
CA CYS A 278 -11.85 -7.66 -12.19
C CYS A 278 -11.17 -6.73 -13.20
N TYR A 279 -10.97 -5.45 -12.89
CA TYR A 279 -10.40 -4.49 -13.84
C TYR A 279 -8.93 -4.19 -13.54
N TRP A 280 -8.19 -3.88 -14.60
CA TRP A 280 -6.79 -3.46 -14.48
C TRP A 280 -6.72 -2.03 -13.92
N PRO A 281 -5.73 -1.66 -13.09
CA PRO A 281 -5.62 -0.31 -12.54
C PRO A 281 -5.68 0.81 -13.59
N SER A 282 -5.14 0.57 -14.80
CA SER A 282 -5.21 1.56 -15.89
C SER A 282 -6.63 1.81 -16.40
N ASP A 283 -7.55 0.85 -16.28
CA ASP A 283 -8.96 1.03 -16.66
C ASP A 283 -9.67 2.00 -15.71
N LEU A 284 -9.20 2.07 -14.46
CA LEU A 284 -9.59 3.08 -13.48
C LEU A 284 -8.79 4.37 -13.57
N SER A 285 -8.04 4.55 -14.66
CA SER A 285 -7.12 5.67 -14.89
C SER A 285 -6.14 5.90 -13.73
N GLN A 286 -5.76 4.83 -13.02
CA GLN A 286 -4.69 4.92 -12.03
C GLN A 286 -3.38 5.24 -12.74
N GLN A 287 -2.66 6.20 -12.19
CA GLN A 287 -1.36 6.59 -12.71
C GLN A 287 -0.29 5.64 -12.18
N ASN A 288 0.70 5.33 -13.01
CA ASN A 288 1.91 4.68 -12.56
C ASN A 288 3.06 5.68 -12.47
N GLU A 289 3.99 5.42 -11.57
CA GLU A 289 5.23 6.19 -11.45
C GLU A 289 6.40 5.25 -11.17
N LYS A 290 7.58 5.63 -11.65
CA LYS A 290 8.82 4.93 -11.35
C LYS A 290 9.48 5.59 -10.15
N VAL A 291 9.38 4.98 -8.98
CA VAL A 291 9.86 5.55 -7.72
C VAL A 291 10.56 4.51 -6.86
N LYS A 292 11.53 4.97 -6.06
CA LYS A 292 12.07 4.16 -4.96
C LYS A 292 11.06 4.20 -3.82
N ASN A 293 10.56 3.02 -3.45
CA ASN A 293 9.50 2.92 -2.46
C ASN A 293 10.08 2.96 -1.05
N ILE A 294 9.50 3.82 -0.22
CA ILE A 294 9.87 3.99 1.18
C ILE A 294 8.59 4.09 2.01
N CYS A 295 8.63 3.56 3.23
CA CYS A 295 7.56 3.77 4.20
C CYS A 295 7.95 4.90 5.14
N ILE A 296 7.05 5.85 5.33
CA ILE A 296 7.17 6.96 6.25
C ILE A 296 5.93 6.92 7.14
N PRO A 297 6.05 6.50 8.42
CA PRO A 297 4.90 6.42 9.33
C PRO A 297 4.54 7.76 9.97
N GLY A 298 5.34 8.80 9.72
CA GLY A 298 5.15 10.13 10.27
C GLY A 298 5.97 10.42 11.54
N PHE A 299 6.99 9.62 11.81
CA PHE A 299 7.93 9.81 12.92
C PHE A 299 9.32 9.27 12.56
N PHE A 300 10.32 9.62 13.37
CA PHE A 300 11.69 9.13 13.22
C PHE A 300 11.95 7.93 14.12
N HIS A 301 12.85 7.05 13.70
CA HIS A 301 13.23 5.88 14.49
C HIS A 301 13.79 6.28 15.85
N GLY A 302 13.26 5.68 16.92
CA GLY A 302 13.64 6.01 18.31
C GLY A 302 12.85 7.17 18.93
N ASP A 303 11.83 7.69 18.23
CA ASP A 303 10.83 8.57 18.86
C ASP A 303 10.08 7.78 19.96
N PRO A 304 9.87 8.32 21.16
CA PRO A 304 9.14 7.60 22.20
C PRO A 304 7.69 7.24 21.82
N CYS A 305 7.05 7.98 20.91
CA CYS A 305 5.65 7.78 20.54
C CYS A 305 5.49 7.10 19.18
N GLU A 306 5.91 5.84 19.04
CA GLU A 306 5.93 5.17 17.73
C GLU A 306 4.56 4.65 17.25
N PHE A 307 3.53 4.64 18.11
CA PHE A 307 2.23 4.03 17.79
C PHE A 307 1.17 5.09 17.50
N GLY A 308 0.49 4.96 16.36
CA GLY A 308 -0.61 5.85 15.99
C GLY A 308 -1.88 5.58 16.81
N LEU A 309 -2.51 6.65 17.32
CA LEU A 309 -3.82 6.60 17.97
C LEU A 309 -4.93 7.03 17.00
N VAL A 310 -4.87 8.29 16.56
CA VAL A 310 -5.91 8.91 15.74
C VAL A 310 -5.26 9.80 14.69
N SER A 311 -5.79 9.76 13.46
CA SER A 311 -5.39 10.65 12.38
C SER A 311 -6.56 11.54 11.95
N PHE A 312 -6.30 12.83 11.77
CA PHE A 312 -7.25 13.84 11.34
C PHE A 312 -6.97 14.25 9.91
N HIS A 313 -8.00 14.14 9.07
CA HIS A 313 -7.89 14.40 7.63
C HIS A 313 -8.76 15.58 7.23
N CYS A 314 -8.19 16.52 6.48
CA CYS A 314 -8.95 17.67 5.98
C CYS A 314 -9.93 17.23 4.87
N SER A 315 -11.19 17.64 5.01
CA SER A 315 -12.26 17.31 4.08
C SER A 315 -12.44 18.33 2.95
N SER A 316 -11.50 19.27 2.76
CA SER A 316 -11.65 20.31 1.73
C SER A 316 -11.85 19.73 0.32
N GLN A 317 -11.15 18.64 0.01
CA GLN A 317 -11.32 17.91 -1.25
C GLN A 317 -12.72 17.30 -1.40
N MET A 318 -13.39 16.92 -0.30
CA MET A 318 -14.75 16.39 -0.33
C MET A 318 -15.77 17.45 -0.74
N LYS A 319 -15.61 18.72 -0.35
CA LYS A 319 -16.55 19.79 -0.79
C LYS A 319 -16.64 19.88 -2.31
N ARG A 320 -15.52 19.68 -3.01
CA ARG A 320 -15.49 19.66 -4.49
C ARG A 320 -16.19 18.40 -5.03
N LYS A 321 -15.97 17.24 -4.40
CA LYS A 321 -16.61 15.98 -4.79
C LYS A 321 -18.13 15.98 -4.59
N ILE A 322 -18.62 16.58 -3.51
CA ILE A 322 -20.07 16.77 -3.25
C ILE A 322 -20.71 17.54 -4.40
N LYS A 323 -20.09 18.65 -4.82
CA LYS A 323 -20.60 19.45 -5.94
C LYS A 323 -20.59 18.69 -7.27
N GLN A 324 -19.64 17.79 -7.47
CA GLN A 324 -19.46 17.08 -8.73
C GLN A 324 -20.33 15.83 -8.86
N PHE A 325 -20.49 15.06 -7.77
CA PHE A 325 -21.10 13.72 -7.81
C PHE A 325 -22.30 13.56 -6.87
N GLY A 326 -22.62 14.56 -6.06
CA GLY A 326 -23.68 14.47 -5.05
C GLY A 326 -23.25 13.79 -3.73
N PRO A 327 -24.14 13.78 -2.73
CA PRO A 327 -23.82 13.32 -1.38
C PRO A 327 -23.57 11.81 -1.28
N GLU A 328 -24.32 10.99 -2.02
CA GLU A 328 -24.23 9.53 -1.98
C GLU A 328 -22.85 9.03 -2.42
N ILE A 329 -22.37 9.50 -3.58
CA ILE A 329 -21.05 9.14 -4.11
C ILE A 329 -19.94 9.74 -3.22
N THR A 330 -20.18 10.91 -2.60
CA THR A 330 -19.21 11.49 -1.67
C THR A 330 -19.01 10.61 -0.44
N TYR A 331 -20.07 10.00 0.07
CA TYR A 331 -19.96 9.07 1.19
C TYR A 331 -19.05 7.88 0.85
N GLU A 332 -19.09 7.37 -0.39
CA GLU A 332 -18.13 6.35 -0.84
C GLU A 332 -16.68 6.86 -0.86
N PHE A 333 -16.44 8.09 -1.32
CA PHE A 333 -15.11 8.69 -1.27
C PHE A 333 -14.61 8.84 0.17
N GLN A 334 -15.48 9.15 1.14
CA GLN A 334 -15.12 9.23 2.55
C GLN A 334 -14.73 7.87 3.13
N LYS A 335 -15.49 6.81 2.80
CA LYS A 335 -15.12 5.43 3.16
C LYS A 335 -13.76 5.06 2.57
N GLY A 336 -13.54 5.39 1.30
CA GLY A 336 -12.27 5.17 0.61
C GLY A 336 -11.08 5.92 1.22
N LEU A 337 -11.30 7.18 1.62
CA LEU A 337 -10.33 8.00 2.32
C LEU A 337 -9.90 7.32 3.63
N GLY A 338 -10.87 6.99 4.50
CA GLY A 338 -10.57 6.32 5.78
C GLY A 338 -9.87 4.98 5.59
N LEU A 339 -10.34 4.15 4.65
CA LEU A 339 -9.75 2.84 4.38
C LEU A 339 -8.29 2.96 3.92
N ILE A 340 -8.00 3.78 2.91
CA ILE A 340 -6.63 3.88 2.38
C ILE A 340 -5.68 4.55 3.37
N THR A 341 -6.12 5.61 4.07
CA THR A 341 -5.21 6.31 5.01
C THR A 341 -4.91 5.46 6.23
N SER A 342 -5.91 4.79 6.82
CA SER A 342 -5.71 3.88 7.94
C SER A 342 -4.86 2.65 7.54
N PHE A 343 -5.15 2.05 6.39
CA PHE A 343 -4.35 0.92 5.88
C PHE A 343 -2.90 1.33 5.64
N ALA A 344 -2.67 2.44 4.95
CA ALA A 344 -1.33 2.90 4.65
C ALA A 344 -0.54 3.29 5.91
N TRP A 345 -1.20 3.93 6.88
CA TRP A 345 -0.55 4.31 8.13
C TRP A 345 -0.12 3.09 8.95
N THR A 346 -1.00 2.10 9.08
CA THR A 346 -0.69 0.84 9.78
C THR A 346 0.39 0.03 9.07
N VAL A 347 0.34 -0.04 7.74
CA VAL A 347 1.40 -0.66 6.93
C VAL A 347 2.74 0.04 7.12
N ALA A 348 2.76 1.38 7.10
CA ALA A 348 3.99 2.14 7.31
C ALA A 348 4.58 1.87 8.70
N GLN A 349 3.75 1.86 9.75
CA GLN A 349 4.17 1.52 11.11
C GLN A 349 4.72 0.09 11.20
N ALA A 350 4.04 -0.89 10.62
CA ALA A 350 4.46 -2.30 10.62
C ALA A 350 5.85 -2.49 9.97
N TYR A 351 6.07 -1.88 8.80
CA TYR A 351 7.38 -1.92 8.13
C TYR A 351 8.49 -1.25 8.95
N PHE A 352 8.16 -0.14 9.61
CA PHE A 352 9.12 0.64 10.40
C PHE A 352 9.51 -0.08 11.70
N LEU A 353 8.54 -0.67 12.40
CA LEU A 353 8.70 -1.33 13.70
C LEU A 353 9.09 -2.81 13.63
N ALA A 354 9.22 -3.39 12.43
CA ALA A 354 9.57 -4.80 12.21
C ALA A 354 8.48 -5.83 12.57
N HIS A 355 7.23 -5.39 12.79
CA HIS A 355 6.12 -6.29 13.06
C HIS A 355 5.49 -6.76 11.73
N LEU A 356 6.13 -7.71 11.05
CA LEU A 356 5.62 -8.37 9.84
C LEU A 356 5.33 -9.86 10.05
#